data_AF-A0A6M0RRL7-F1
#
_entry.id   AF-A0A6M0RRL7-F1
#
_cell.length_a   1.000
_cell.length_b   1.000
_cell.length_c   1.000
_cell.angle_alpha   90.00
_cell.angle_beta   90.00
_cell.angle_gamma   90.00
#
_symmetry.space_group_name_H-M   'P 1'
#
loop_
_entity.id
_entity.type
_entity.pdbx_description
1 polymer ?
#
loop_
_entity_poly.entity_id
_entity_poly.type
_entity_poly.pdbx_seq_one_letter_code
_entity_poly.pdbx_strand_id
1 'polypeptide(L)'
;MSQEILEAAIDAVRVGQFQAGISGLRHVASQVRPPDKLYYSANIWLVRAYKESGQLPQAIKLCRQLATSSHPRVQVWAQQALPVLRQPSNISSRLDIF
;
A
#
# COMPACT_ATOMS: atom_id res chain seq x y z
N MET A 1 8.23 -2.79 -17.97
CA MET A 1 7.35 -3.85 -17.46
C MET A 1 6.81 -3.57 -16.05
N SER A 2 7.56 -3.76 -14.96
CA SER A 2 6.99 -3.64 -13.59
C SER A 2 6.51 -2.22 -13.22
N GLN A 3 7.13 -1.18 -13.79
CA GLN A 3 6.70 0.21 -13.62
C GLN A 3 5.36 0.48 -14.31
N GLU A 4 5.16 0.00 -15.55
CA GLU A 4 3.89 0.17 -16.26
C GLU A 4 2.73 -0.50 -15.53
N ILE A 5 2.96 -1.69 -14.97
CA ILE A 5 1.96 -2.38 -14.14
C ILE A 5 1.64 -1.57 -12.89
N LEU A 6 2.65 -0.93 -12.27
CA LEU A 6 2.44 -0.07 -11.11
C LEU A 6 1.53 1.12 -11.48
N GLU A 7 1.83 1.81 -12.58
CA GLU A 7 1.06 2.97 -13.04
C GLU A 7 -0.38 2.57 -13.40
N ALA A 8 -0.57 1.49 -14.16
CA ALA A 8 -1.89 0.97 -14.50
C ALA A 8 -2.68 0.56 -13.26
N ALA A 9 -2.02 -0.05 -12.27
CA ALA A 9 -2.68 -0.46 -11.03
C ALA A 9 -3.06 0.75 -10.17
N ILE A 10 -2.24 1.80 -10.14
CA ILE A 10 -2.56 3.06 -9.48
C ILE A 10 -3.78 3.72 -10.13
N ASP A 11 -3.82 3.75 -11.47
CA ASP A 11 -4.95 4.29 -12.21
C ASP A 11 -6.25 3.51 -11.91
N ALA A 12 -6.18 2.18 -11.92
CA ALA A 12 -7.29 1.33 -11.53
C ALA A 12 -7.82 1.64 -10.11
N VAL A 13 -6.94 1.88 -9.14
CA VAL A 13 -7.33 2.32 -7.78
C VAL A 13 -8.05 3.67 -7.82
N ARG A 14 -7.58 4.63 -8.61
CA ARG A 14 -8.21 5.97 -8.73
C ARG A 14 -9.59 5.92 -9.35
N VAL A 15 -9.79 5.04 -10.35
CA VAL A 15 -11.09 4.84 -11.02
C VAL A 15 -12.07 4.05 -10.13
N GLY A 16 -11.64 3.58 -8.96
CA GLY A 16 -12.45 2.80 -8.02
C GLY A 16 -12.39 1.28 -8.26
N GLN A 17 -11.55 0.82 -9.20
CA GLN A 17 -11.28 -0.59 -9.41
C GLN A 17 -10.21 -1.11 -8.44
N PHE A 18 -10.53 -1.11 -7.14
CA PHE A 18 -9.59 -1.52 -6.11
C PHE A 18 -9.09 -2.95 -6.29
N GLN A 19 -9.93 -3.88 -6.73
CA GLN A 19 -9.56 -5.29 -6.87
C GLN A 19 -8.55 -5.54 -8.01
N ALA A 20 -8.73 -4.84 -9.13
CA ALA A 20 -7.78 -4.86 -10.25
C ALA A 20 -6.45 -4.20 -9.84
N GLY A 21 -6.53 -3.02 -9.20
CA GLY A 21 -5.37 -2.31 -8.67
C GLY A 21 -4.58 -3.13 -7.66
N ILE A 22 -5.22 -3.72 -6.65
CA ILE A 22 -4.59 -4.59 -5.65
C ILE A 22 -3.84 -5.75 -6.32
N SER A 23 -4.43 -6.35 -7.36
CA SER A 23 -3.80 -7.47 -8.08
C SER A 23 -2.54 -7.02 -8.82
N GLY A 24 -2.60 -5.90 -9.55
CA GLY A 24 -1.44 -5.32 -10.22
C GLY A 24 -0.33 -4.90 -9.25
N LEU A 25 -0.68 -4.21 -8.17
CA LEU A 25 0.26 -3.77 -7.12
C LEU A 25 0.94 -4.96 -6.44
N ARG A 26 0.20 -6.04 -6.15
CA ARG A 26 0.76 -7.26 -5.58
C ARG A 26 1.69 -7.96 -6.56
N HIS A 27 1.34 -7.97 -7.84
CA HIS A 27 2.20 -8.53 -8.87
C HIS A 27 3.53 -7.78 -8.93
N VAL A 28 3.50 -6.45 -8.98
CA VAL A 28 4.71 -5.61 -8.92
C VAL A 28 5.50 -5.92 -7.66
N ALA A 29 4.88 -5.85 -6.48
CA ALA A 29 5.53 -6.13 -5.20
C ALA A 29 6.12 -7.54 -5.07
N SER A 30 5.66 -8.51 -5.88
CA SER A 30 6.22 -9.87 -5.94
C SER A 30 7.38 -9.97 -6.91
N GLN A 31 7.42 -9.13 -7.95
CA GLN A 31 8.51 -9.07 -8.93
C GLN A 31 9.70 -8.24 -8.44
N VAL A 32 9.44 -7.15 -7.73
CA VAL A 32 10.50 -6.28 -7.19
C VAL A 32 10.79 -6.64 -5.73
N ARG A 33 12.06 -6.58 -5.33
CA ARG A 33 12.48 -6.86 -3.95
C ARG A 33 13.00 -5.57 -3.29
N PRO A 34 12.86 -5.42 -1.97
CA PRO A 34 13.53 -4.34 -1.27
C PRO A 34 15.05 -4.41 -1.53
N PRO A 35 15.73 -3.27 -1.77
CA PRO A 35 15.32 -1.89 -1.47
C PRO A 35 14.71 -1.09 -2.65
N ASP A 36 14.12 -1.72 -3.65
CA ASP A 36 13.56 -1.00 -4.81
C ASP A 36 12.49 0.03 -4.44
N LYS A 37 12.57 1.22 -5.08
CA LYS A 37 11.55 2.27 -4.93
C LYS A 37 10.17 1.78 -5.36
N LEU A 38 10.12 0.95 -6.41
CA LEU A 38 8.87 0.33 -6.89
C LEU A 38 8.22 -0.54 -5.82
N TYR A 39 9.01 -1.25 -5.01
CA TYR A 39 8.49 -2.08 -3.94
C TYR A 39 7.79 -1.21 -2.89
N TYR A 40 8.40 -0.07 -2.54
CA TYR A 40 7.82 0.88 -1.59
C TYR A 40 6.52 1.49 -2.12
N SER A 41 6.52 2.02 -3.35
CA SER A 41 5.34 2.60 -3.98
C SER A 41 4.21 1.57 -4.12
N ALA A 42 4.53 0.34 -4.54
CA ALA A 42 3.54 -0.72 -4.69
C ALA A 42 2.81 -1.00 -3.36
N ASN A 43 3.56 -1.19 -2.27
CA ASN A 43 3.00 -1.48 -0.95
C ASN A 43 2.15 -0.34 -0.39
N ILE A 44 2.58 0.91 -0.60
CA ILE A 44 1.81 2.10 -0.23
C ILE A 44 0.44 2.10 -0.90
N TRP A 45 0.43 1.96 -2.22
CA TRP A 45 -0.80 1.97 -2.99
C TRP A 45 -1.67 0.77 -2.66
N LEU A 46 -1.07 -0.38 -2.31
CA LEU A 46 -1.80 -1.61 -1.96
C LEU A 46 -2.59 -1.41 -0.67
N VAL A 47 -1.96 -0.79 0.34
CA VAL A 47 -2.60 -0.47 1.61
C VAL A 47 -3.69 0.59 1.43
N ARG A 48 -3.45 1.59 0.60
CA ARG A 48 -4.48 2.59 0.25
C ARG A 48 -5.68 1.93 -0.41
N ALA A 49 -5.44 1.12 -1.44
CA ALA A 49 -6.49 0.40 -2.16
C ALA A 49 -7.30 -0.52 -1.23
N TYR A 50 -6.64 -1.24 -0.31
CA TYR A 50 -7.36 -2.04 0.68
C TYR A 50 -8.22 -1.19 1.62
N LYS A 51 -7.70 -0.05 2.09
CA LYS A 51 -8.47 0.88 2.95
C LYS A 51 -9.71 1.40 2.21
N GLU A 52 -9.53 1.89 0.98
CA GLU A 52 -10.62 2.46 0.17
C GLU A 52 -11.64 1.39 -0.24
N SER A 53 -11.18 0.16 -0.47
CA SER A 53 -12.04 -1.00 -0.73
C SER A 53 -12.79 -1.52 0.51
N GLY A 54 -12.55 -0.99 1.71
CA GLY A 54 -13.10 -1.51 2.97
C GLY A 54 -12.41 -2.77 3.52
N GLN A 55 -11.34 -3.24 2.88
CA GLN A 55 -10.53 -4.39 3.29
C GLN A 55 -9.48 -4.02 4.36
N LEU A 56 -9.91 -3.32 5.41
CA LEU A 56 -9.06 -2.92 6.54
C LEU A 56 -8.26 -4.08 7.17
N PRO A 57 -8.82 -5.29 7.37
CA PRO A 57 -8.07 -6.39 7.97
C PRO A 57 -6.84 -6.79 7.14
N GLN A 58 -6.96 -6.78 5.81
CA GLN A 58 -5.85 -7.07 4.90
C GLN A 58 -4.82 -5.95 4.90
N ALA A 59 -5.25 -4.69 4.93
CA ALA A 59 -4.35 -3.55 5.05
C ALA A 59 -3.51 -3.63 6.32
N ILE A 60 -4.13 -3.92 7.47
CA ILE A 60 -3.44 -4.04 8.77
C ILE A 60 -2.46 -5.21 8.76
N LYS A 61 -2.86 -6.37 8.22
CA LYS A 61 -1.98 -7.54 8.10
C LYS A 61 -0.75 -7.21 7.26
N LEU A 62 -0.94 -6.55 6.12
CA LEU A 62 0.15 -6.15 5.24
C LEU A 62 1.06 -5.12 5.92
N CYS A 63 0.52 -4.08 6.55
CA CYS A 63 1.31 -3.12 7.32
C CYS A 63 2.09 -3.79 8.46
N ARG A 64 1.52 -4.77 9.17
CA ARG A 64 2.28 -5.52 10.19
C ARG A 64 3.48 -6.24 9.59
N GLN A 65 3.32 -6.89 8.44
CA GLN A 65 4.44 -7.56 7.75
C GLN A 65 5.50 -6.56 7.29
N LEU A 66 5.07 -5.41 6.80
CA LEU A 66 5.96 -4.33 6.36
C LEU A 66 6.70 -3.68 7.54
N ALA A 67 6.05 -3.56 8.70
CA ALA A 67 6.66 -3.08 9.94
C ALA A 67 7.72 -4.04 10.50
N THR A 68 7.60 -5.35 10.21
CA THR A 68 8.61 -6.36 10.55
C THR A 68 9.69 -6.52 9.47
N SER A 69 9.55 -5.83 8.33
CA SER A 69 10.50 -5.93 7.23
C SER A 69 11.78 -5.14 7.55
N SER A 70 12.95 -5.66 7.16
CA SER A 70 14.27 -5.06 7.49
C SER A 70 14.56 -3.71 6.80
N HIS A 71 13.58 -3.14 6.11
CA HIS A 71 13.76 -1.90 5.36
C HIS A 71 13.26 -0.70 6.20
N PRO A 72 14.14 0.19 6.69
CA PRO A 72 13.80 1.21 7.67
C PRO A 72 12.70 2.16 7.18
N ARG A 73 12.70 2.51 5.88
CA ARG A 73 11.67 3.40 5.31
C ARG A 73 10.27 2.76 5.30
N VAL A 74 10.20 1.49 4.90
CA VAL A 74 8.95 0.70 4.85
C VAL A 74 8.46 0.44 6.27
N GLN A 75 9.38 0.15 7.19
CA GLN A 75 9.10 -0.09 8.59
C GLN A 75 8.51 1.15 9.27
N VAL A 76 9.14 2.32 9.13
CA VAL A 76 8.66 3.58 9.69
C VAL A 76 7.28 3.92 9.12
N TRP A 77 7.13 3.83 7.80
CA TRP A 77 5.85 4.08 7.14
C TRP A 77 4.75 3.15 7.66
N ALA A 78 5.03 1.85 7.77
CA ALA A 78 4.05 0.87 8.22
C ALA A 78 3.64 1.08 9.69
N GLN A 79 4.58 1.47 10.55
CA GLN A 79 4.28 1.85 11.94
C GLN A 79 3.39 3.09 12.02
N GLN A 80 3.56 4.06 11.11
CA GLN A 80 2.69 5.24 11.02
C GLN A 80 1.32 4.93 10.40
N ALA A 81 1.26 4.00 9.43
CA ALA A 81 0.03 3.61 8.75
C ALA A 81 -0.87 2.70 9.61
N LEU A 82 -0.30 1.84 10.46
CA LEU A 82 -1.06 0.94 11.36
C LEU A 82 -2.13 1.66 12.21
N PRO A 83 -1.83 2.73 12.97
CA PRO A 83 -2.84 3.43 13.75
C PRO A 83 -3.91 4.11 12.87
N VAL A 84 -3.52 4.59 11.67
CA VAL A 84 -4.45 5.18 10.70
C VAL A 84 -5.44 4.15 10.17
N LEU A 85 -4.98 2.92 9.92
CA LEU A 85 -5.84 1.82 9.48
C LEU A 85 -6.72 1.27 10.61
N ARG A 86 -6.25 1.32 11.87
CA ARG A 86 -7.01 0.85 13.04
C ARG A 86 -8.07 1.83 13.51
N GLN A 87 -7.94 3.11 13.19
CA GLN A 87 -8.89 4.17 13.58
C GLN A 87 -9.36 4.94 12.33
N PRO A 88 -10.29 4.38 11.55
CA PRO A 88 -10.83 5.08 10.38
C PRO A 88 -11.59 6.36 10.73
N SER A 89 -11.95 6.57 12.00
CA SER A 89 -12.90 7.60 12.45
C SER A 89 -12.35 9.03 12.58
N ASN A 90 -11.03 9.28 12.42
CA ASN A 90 -10.48 10.61 12.76
C ASN A 90 -9.43 11.18 11.80
N ILE A 91 -9.25 10.65 10.58
CA ILE A 91 -8.07 11.04 9.79
C ILE A 91 -8.32 10.98 8.28
N SER A 92 -9.18 11.90 7.83
CA SER A 92 -9.25 12.30 6.43
C SER A 92 -8.12 13.27 6.04
N SER A 93 -7.23 13.65 6.98
CA SER A 93 -6.33 14.82 6.84
C SER A 93 -4.85 14.53 7.14
N ARG A 94 -4.43 13.26 7.27
CA ARG A 94 -3.05 12.90 7.67
C ARG A 94 -2.41 11.83 6.80
N LEU A 95 -2.88 11.72 5.55
CA LEU A 95 -2.27 10.90 4.49
C LEU A 95 -1.60 11.78 3.42
N ASP A 96 -1.44 13.07 3.68
CA ASP A 96 -0.68 14.05 2.88
C ASP A 96 0.84 13.88 2.97
N ILE A 97 1.33 12.77 3.54
CA ILE A 97 2.77 12.43 3.58
C ILE A 97 3.09 11.41 2.46
N PHE A 98 2.39 11.50 1.33
CA PHE A 98 2.70 10.79 0.09
C PHE A 98 3.14 11.75 -1.01
#